data_AF-A0A2E9DXJ4-F1
#
_entry.id   AF-A0A2E9DXJ4-F1
#
_cell.length_a   1.000
_cell.length_b   1.000
_cell.length_c   1.000
_cell.angle_alpha   90.00
_cell.angle_beta   90.00
_cell.angle_gamma   90.00
#
_symmetry.space_group_name_H-M   'P 1'
#
loop_
_entity.id
_entity.type
_entity.pdbx_description
1 polymer ?
#
loop_
_entity_poly.entity_id
_entity_poly.type
_entity_poly.pdbx_seq_one_letter_code
_entity_poly.pdbx_strand_id
1 'polypeptide(L)'
;MNDYSEKKIWRIVARVDDEIIIKESMRKERAIRSARNAVVQKLCTSVNIDYEYGWWKGRARLPRVSFVDLFLGDALLVMKDDDVDIGVHNVPNQFYLVDDVRAIFFSGDSMIAENFDSFGYYHYGEGDSEKFPLLGRNITVPSTITGTKGNEKEEVIAICDAEDLLDCCPNCKGDVPFGTIMVVTENYRLLPTNCCNKMHWYRASDGFGEEWA
;
A
#
# COMPACT_ATOMS: atom_id res chain seq x y z
N MET A 1 53.87 11.05 3.35
CA MET A 1 52.84 11.41 4.35
C MET A 1 51.51 11.15 3.69
N ASN A 2 50.89 10.01 4.01
CA ASN A 2 49.60 9.63 3.42
C ASN A 2 48.51 10.47 4.08
N ASP A 3 47.87 11.30 3.27
CA ASP A 3 46.68 12.06 3.61
C ASP A 3 45.50 11.07 3.75
N TYR A 4 45.44 10.37 4.88
CA TYR A 4 44.22 9.70 5.31
C TYR A 4 43.23 10.78 5.68
N SER A 5 42.61 11.40 4.67
CA SER A 5 41.42 12.20 4.88
C SER A 5 40.37 11.27 5.46
N GLU A 6 40.23 11.33 6.78
CA GLU A 6 39.23 10.68 7.60
C GLU A 6 37.83 11.08 7.10
N LYS A 7 37.34 10.39 6.08
CA LYS A 7 36.05 10.71 5.47
C LYS A 7 34.96 10.15 6.37
N LYS A 8 34.42 11.03 7.20
CA LYS A 8 33.16 10.77 7.91
C LYS A 8 32.03 10.59 6.90
N ILE A 9 31.18 9.60 7.15
CA ILE A 9 30.02 9.25 6.33
C ILE A 9 28.80 9.13 7.21
N TRP A 10 27.62 9.44 6.66
CA TRP A 10 26.37 9.10 7.31
C TRP A 10 26.06 7.64 7.06
N ARG A 11 25.91 6.88 8.13
CA ARG A 11 25.52 5.48 8.13
C ARG A 11 24.14 5.33 8.75
N ILE A 12 23.30 4.53 8.11
CA ILE A 12 22.01 4.10 8.63
C ILE A 12 21.96 2.59 8.54
N VAL A 13 21.51 2.00 9.64
CA VAL A 13 21.27 0.57 9.75
C VAL A 13 19.77 0.37 9.86
N ALA A 14 19.24 -0.60 9.15
CA ALA A 14 17.86 -1.02 9.24
C ALA A 14 17.80 -2.53 9.49
N ARG A 15 16.69 -3.00 10.06
CA ARG A 15 16.42 -4.42 10.24
C ARG A 15 15.06 -4.76 9.66
N VAL A 16 14.99 -5.79 8.83
CA VAL A 16 13.74 -6.38 8.34
C VAL A 16 13.89 -7.89 8.45
N ASP A 17 13.00 -8.53 9.20
CA ASP A 17 13.15 -9.93 9.62
C ASP A 17 14.52 -10.16 10.30
N ASP A 18 15.26 -11.17 9.87
CA ASP A 18 16.61 -11.48 10.33
C ASP A 18 17.72 -10.74 9.53
N GLU A 19 17.35 -9.89 8.57
CA GLU A 19 18.31 -9.20 7.71
C GLU A 19 18.68 -7.80 8.21
N ILE A 20 19.99 -7.53 8.26
CA ILE A 20 20.55 -6.21 8.58
C ILE A 20 20.93 -5.50 7.28
N ILE A 21 20.34 -4.34 7.04
CA ILE A 21 20.60 -3.51 5.88
C ILE A 21 21.43 -2.31 6.32
N ILE A 22 22.62 -2.16 5.74
CA ILE A 22 23.53 -1.04 6.04
C ILE A 22 23.63 -0.16 4.79
N LYS A 23 23.35 1.14 4.94
CA LYS A 23 23.49 2.13 3.85
C LYS A 23 24.28 3.34 4.30
N GLU A 24 25.13 3.80 3.39
CA GLU A 24 26.15 4.80 3.68
C GLU A 24 26.21 5.87 2.59
N SER A 25 26.45 7.11 2.98
CA SER A 25 26.64 8.22 2.05
C SER A 25 27.28 9.43 2.71
N MET A 26 28.01 10.23 1.93
CA MET A 26 28.55 11.54 2.38
C MET A 26 27.43 12.53 2.78
N ARG A 27 26.21 12.34 2.27
CA ARG A 27 25.03 13.15 2.61
C ARG A 27 24.01 12.32 3.38
N LYS A 28 23.53 12.86 4.50
CA LYS A 28 22.56 12.22 5.41
C LYS A 28 21.29 11.80 4.69
N GLU A 29 20.70 12.72 3.93
CA GLU A 29 19.42 12.51 3.24
C GLU A 29 19.51 11.39 2.19
N ARG A 30 20.68 11.26 1.55
CA ARG A 30 20.94 10.21 0.57
C ARG A 30 21.11 8.85 1.27
N ALA A 31 21.76 8.80 2.43
CA ALA A 31 21.81 7.59 3.25
C ALA A 31 20.40 7.15 3.68
N ILE A 32 19.58 8.09 4.19
CA ILE A 32 18.19 7.84 4.61
C ILE A 32 17.38 7.28 3.45
N ARG A 33 17.40 7.96 2.29
CA ARG A 33 16.65 7.51 1.11
C ARG A 33 17.10 6.14 0.64
N SER A 34 18.41 5.87 0.65
CA SER A 34 18.94 4.58 0.25
C SER A 34 18.53 3.46 1.21
N ALA A 35 18.51 3.73 2.52
CA ALA A 35 18.06 2.78 3.53
C ALA A 35 16.57 2.48 3.37
N ARG A 36 15.73 3.52 3.27
CA ARG A 36 14.29 3.40 3.02
C ARG A 36 13.98 2.55 1.79
N ASN A 37 14.67 2.80 0.67
CA ASN A 37 14.45 2.03 -0.56
C ASN A 37 14.80 0.55 -0.40
N ALA A 38 15.88 0.24 0.31
CA ALA A 38 16.27 -1.14 0.57
C ALA A 38 15.26 -1.86 1.49
N VAL A 39 14.77 -1.17 2.53
CA VAL A 39 13.70 -1.67 3.41
C VAL A 39 12.44 -1.96 2.60
N VAL A 40 11.96 -1.01 1.78
CA VAL A 40 10.75 -1.23 0.96
C VAL A 40 10.93 -2.39 0.00
N GLN A 41 12.07 -2.46 -0.70
CA GLN A 41 12.34 -3.57 -1.61
C GLN A 41 12.30 -4.92 -0.88
N LYS A 42 12.86 -5.00 0.33
CA LYS A 42 12.84 -6.20 1.16
C LYS A 42 11.42 -6.56 1.61
N LEU A 43 10.68 -5.59 2.14
CA LEU A 43 9.28 -5.77 2.54
C LEU A 43 8.42 -6.26 1.36
N CYS A 44 8.52 -5.61 0.19
CA CYS A 44 7.81 -6.01 -1.02
C CYS A 44 8.16 -7.44 -1.46
N THR A 45 9.45 -7.79 -1.44
CA THR A 45 9.92 -9.14 -1.77
C THR A 45 9.37 -10.18 -0.79
N SER A 46 9.33 -9.88 0.51
CA SER A 46 8.84 -10.80 1.55
C SER A 46 7.35 -11.14 1.41
N VAL A 47 6.56 -10.24 0.81
CA VAL A 47 5.10 -10.40 0.65
C VAL A 47 4.66 -10.63 -0.78
N ASN A 48 5.60 -10.88 -1.70
CA ASN A 48 5.39 -11.13 -3.12
C ASN A 48 4.59 -10.02 -3.83
N ILE A 49 4.95 -8.76 -3.59
CA ILE A 49 4.40 -7.61 -4.33
C ILE A 49 5.51 -6.92 -5.12
N ASP A 50 5.16 -6.38 -6.28
CA ASP A 50 6.11 -5.65 -7.12
C ASP A 50 6.57 -4.36 -6.42
N TYR A 51 7.88 -4.12 -6.49
CA TYR A 51 8.46 -2.89 -5.97
C TYR A 51 8.10 -1.70 -6.88
N GLU A 52 7.34 -0.76 -6.34
CA GLU A 52 6.98 0.47 -7.05
C GLU A 52 8.16 1.46 -7.09
N TYR A 53 8.75 1.67 -8.27
CA TYR A 53 9.81 2.67 -8.42
C TYR A 53 9.28 4.08 -8.14
N GLY A 54 9.85 4.74 -7.13
CA GLY A 54 9.37 6.05 -6.72
C GLY A 54 8.18 6.02 -5.77
N TRP A 55 7.98 4.93 -5.02
CA TRP A 55 6.95 4.77 -3.96
C TRP A 55 6.82 5.94 -2.96
N TRP A 56 7.86 6.78 -2.85
CA TRP A 56 7.90 7.99 -2.01
C TRP A 56 7.38 9.26 -2.71
N LYS A 57 7.05 9.18 -4.01
CA LYS A 57 6.50 10.28 -4.83
C LYS A 57 4.98 10.23 -4.79
N GLY A 58 4.32 11.39 -4.95
CA GLY A 58 2.86 11.50 -4.93
C GLY A 58 2.27 11.72 -3.54
N ARG A 59 0.94 11.71 -3.45
CA ARG A 59 0.17 12.10 -2.24
C ARG A 59 0.22 11.06 -1.12
N ALA A 60 0.48 9.79 -1.44
CA ALA A 60 0.54 8.67 -0.48
C ALA A 60 1.83 8.58 0.38
N ARG A 61 2.63 9.65 0.44
CA ARG A 61 4.00 9.61 1.00
C ARG A 61 4.05 9.36 2.51
N LEU A 62 3.17 9.98 3.29
CA LEU A 62 3.36 10.05 4.74
C LEU A 62 3.16 8.68 5.41
N PRO A 63 2.08 7.93 5.14
CA PRO A 63 1.88 6.62 5.78
C PRO A 63 2.96 5.61 5.37
N ARG A 64 3.34 5.57 4.08
CA ARG A 64 4.40 4.68 3.58
C ARG A 64 5.75 5.01 4.20
N VAL A 65 6.12 6.30 4.23
CA VAL A 65 7.38 6.73 4.84
C VAL A 65 7.38 6.44 6.34
N SER A 66 6.29 6.78 7.05
CA SER A 66 6.17 6.50 8.49
C SER A 66 6.27 5.01 8.80
N PHE A 67 5.65 4.15 7.99
CA PHE A 67 5.73 2.70 8.16
C PHE A 67 7.17 2.20 7.95
N VAL A 68 7.85 2.66 6.88
CA VAL A 68 9.24 2.28 6.58
C VAL A 68 10.22 2.78 7.64
N ASP A 69 9.97 3.96 8.21
CA ASP A 69 10.81 4.54 9.24
C ASP A 69 10.82 3.73 10.54
N LEU A 70 9.81 2.88 10.78
CA LEU A 70 9.78 1.95 11.92
C LEU A 70 10.92 0.92 11.89
N PHE A 71 11.52 0.68 10.71
CA PHE A 71 12.58 -0.30 10.53
C PHE A 71 13.99 0.32 10.56
N LEU A 72 14.08 1.65 10.56
CA LEU A 72 15.35 2.37 10.51
C LEU A 72 15.87 2.65 11.92
N GLY A 73 17.15 2.41 12.13
CA GLY A 73 17.90 2.96 13.26
C GLY A 73 18.32 4.42 13.02
N ASP A 74 18.99 4.96 14.02
CA ASP A 74 19.52 6.31 14.02
C ASP A 74 20.57 6.51 12.92
N ALA A 75 20.49 7.66 12.28
CA ALA A 75 21.50 8.12 11.35
C ALA A 75 22.70 8.67 12.13
N LEU A 76 23.83 7.97 12.03
CA LEU A 76 25.07 8.33 12.71
C LEU A 76 26.14 8.78 11.73
N LEU A 77 26.95 9.74 12.15
CA LEU A 77 28.12 10.18 11.41
C LEU A 77 29.34 9.41 11.94
N VAL A 78 29.84 8.48 11.14
CA VAL A 78 30.89 7.51 11.52
C VAL A 78 32.07 7.60 10.55
N MET A 79 33.20 6.97 10.89
CA MET A 79 34.30 6.87 9.93
C MET A 79 33.95 5.79 8.90
N LYS A 80 34.31 6.03 7.64
CA LYS A 80 33.92 5.16 6.52
C LYS A 80 34.29 3.69 6.71
N ASP A 81 35.43 3.44 7.33
CA ASP A 81 36.00 2.10 7.46
C ASP A 81 35.81 1.54 8.89
N ASP A 82 35.03 2.22 9.75
CA ASP A 82 34.68 1.70 11.07
C ASP A 82 33.73 0.51 10.93
N ASP A 83 33.98 -0.52 11.73
CA ASP A 83 33.06 -1.65 11.89
C ASP A 83 31.66 -1.18 12.30
N VAL A 84 30.64 -1.93 11.88
CA VAL A 84 29.25 -1.58 12.15
C VAL A 84 28.81 -2.20 13.47
N ASP A 85 28.72 -1.37 14.51
CA ASP A 85 28.06 -1.75 15.76
C ASP A 85 26.55 -1.41 15.70
N ILE A 86 25.74 -2.44 15.49
CA ILE A 86 24.28 -2.33 15.40
C ILE A 86 23.68 -1.73 16.69
N GLY A 87 24.28 -2.00 17.86
CA GLY A 87 23.79 -1.52 19.15
C GLY A 87 23.82 -0.01 19.28
N VAL A 88 24.76 0.66 18.60
CA VAL A 88 24.90 2.13 18.62
C VAL A 88 23.83 2.82 17.77
N HIS A 89 23.34 2.14 16.73
CA HIS A 89 22.33 2.68 15.82
C HIS A 89 20.89 2.59 16.34
N ASN A 90 20.65 2.09 17.56
CA ASN A 90 19.30 1.93 18.14
C ASN A 90 18.30 1.27 17.17
N VAL A 91 18.74 0.25 16.43
CA VAL A 91 17.94 -0.35 15.35
C VAL A 91 16.71 -1.04 15.95
N PRO A 92 15.48 -0.64 15.57
CA PRO A 92 14.27 -1.24 16.10
C PRO A 92 14.14 -2.71 15.69
N ASN A 93 13.58 -3.53 16.57
CA ASN A 93 13.16 -4.89 16.23
C ASN A 93 11.67 -4.89 15.88
N GLN A 94 11.35 -4.50 14.65
CA GLN A 94 9.97 -4.30 14.22
C GLN A 94 9.38 -5.60 13.65
N PHE A 95 8.24 -6.01 14.22
CA PHE A 95 7.39 -7.05 13.64
C PHE A 95 6.33 -6.41 12.74
N TYR A 96 5.95 -7.11 11.68
CA TYR A 96 4.89 -6.68 10.78
C TYR A 96 4.07 -7.87 10.33
N LEU A 97 2.78 -7.64 10.05
CA LEU A 97 1.97 -8.62 9.35
C LEU A 97 2.13 -8.41 7.85
N VAL A 98 2.04 -9.51 7.11
CA VAL A 98 2.01 -9.49 5.64
C VAL A 98 0.90 -8.55 5.14
N ASP A 99 -0.25 -8.58 5.81
CA ASP A 99 -1.40 -7.70 5.55
C ASP A 99 -1.09 -6.20 5.73
N ASP A 100 -0.23 -5.84 6.67
CA ASP A 100 0.12 -4.44 6.93
C ASP A 100 0.98 -3.88 5.79
N VAL A 101 1.97 -4.67 5.35
CA VAL A 101 2.82 -4.31 4.20
C VAL A 101 1.96 -4.19 2.96
N ARG A 102 1.06 -5.14 2.73
CA ARG A 102 0.11 -5.10 1.63
C ARG A 102 -0.77 -3.85 1.73
N ALA A 103 -1.43 -3.57 2.85
CA ALA A 103 -2.26 -2.37 2.99
C ALA A 103 -1.51 -1.03 2.80
N ILE A 104 -0.23 -0.97 3.15
CA ILE A 104 0.60 0.24 3.00
C ILE A 104 1.09 0.44 1.56
N PHE A 105 1.53 -0.62 0.91
CA PHE A 105 2.16 -0.54 -0.42
C PHE A 105 1.21 -0.86 -1.57
N PHE A 106 0.10 -1.52 -1.31
CA PHE A 106 -0.96 -1.72 -2.29
C PHE A 106 -1.65 -0.39 -2.60
N SER A 107 -1.41 0.16 -3.79
CA SER A 107 -2.15 1.32 -4.29
C SER A 107 -3.45 0.82 -4.91
N GLY A 108 -4.60 1.30 -4.41
CA GLY A 108 -5.89 0.99 -5.03
C GLY A 108 -6.02 1.49 -6.48
N ASP A 109 -5.05 2.28 -6.97
CA ASP A 109 -4.91 2.63 -8.40
C ASP A 109 -4.59 1.43 -9.31
N SER A 110 -4.22 0.26 -8.73
CA SER A 110 -3.96 -0.99 -9.44
C SER A 110 -5.03 -2.07 -9.20
N MET A 111 -6.16 -1.73 -8.55
CA MET A 111 -7.25 -2.69 -8.36
C MET A 111 -7.91 -3.00 -9.71
N ILE A 112 -7.96 -4.28 -10.03
CA ILE A 112 -8.69 -4.81 -11.19
C ILE A 112 -9.95 -5.51 -10.70
N ALA A 113 -11.02 -5.49 -11.50
CA ALA A 113 -12.30 -6.05 -11.07
C ALA A 113 -12.20 -7.55 -10.82
N GLU A 114 -11.46 -8.26 -11.68
CA GLU A 114 -11.27 -9.73 -11.61
C GLU A 114 -10.71 -10.22 -10.27
N ASN A 115 -10.08 -9.36 -9.50
CA ASN A 115 -9.52 -9.68 -8.19
C ASN A 115 -10.56 -9.61 -7.06
N PHE A 116 -11.79 -9.15 -7.33
CA PHE A 116 -12.88 -9.17 -6.35
C PHE A 116 -13.66 -10.46 -6.50
N ASP A 117 -13.79 -11.20 -5.40
CA ASP A 117 -14.66 -12.37 -5.36
C ASP A 117 -16.03 -12.07 -4.75
N SER A 118 -16.94 -13.03 -4.92
CA SER A 118 -18.30 -12.97 -4.40
C SER A 118 -18.40 -13.08 -2.88
N PHE A 119 -17.31 -13.43 -2.19
CA PHE A 119 -17.25 -13.57 -0.74
C PHE A 119 -16.75 -12.31 -0.04
N GLY A 120 -16.49 -11.23 -0.79
CA GLY A 120 -15.99 -9.98 -0.22
C GLY A 120 -14.49 -10.03 0.07
N TYR A 121 -13.73 -10.86 -0.64
CA TYR A 121 -12.28 -10.86 -0.61
C TYR A 121 -11.71 -10.19 -1.84
N TYR A 122 -10.56 -9.54 -1.64
CA TYR A 122 -9.70 -9.11 -2.73
C TYR A 122 -8.52 -10.06 -2.85
N HIS A 123 -8.36 -10.66 -4.03
CA HIS A 123 -7.28 -11.56 -4.41
C HIS A 123 -6.15 -10.79 -5.05
N TYR A 124 -4.92 -11.13 -4.72
CA TYR A 124 -3.71 -10.60 -5.36
C TYR A 124 -2.80 -11.72 -5.87
N GLY A 125 -3.30 -12.96 -5.81
CA GLY A 125 -2.68 -14.17 -6.31
C GLY A 125 -3.71 -15.31 -6.34
N GLU A 126 -3.26 -16.51 -6.73
CA GLU A 126 -4.15 -17.67 -6.93
C GLU A 126 -4.36 -18.49 -5.64
N GLY A 127 -3.52 -18.28 -4.62
CA GLY A 127 -3.57 -19.03 -3.36
C GLY A 127 -4.62 -18.53 -2.35
N ASP A 128 -5.10 -19.43 -1.48
CA ASP A 128 -6.01 -19.05 -0.38
C ASP A 128 -5.39 -18.09 0.64
N SER A 129 -4.07 -18.09 0.77
CA SER A 129 -3.30 -17.11 1.56
C SER A 129 -3.01 -15.81 0.80
N GLU A 130 -3.45 -15.72 -0.46
CA GLU A 130 -3.21 -14.60 -1.37
C GLU A 130 -4.48 -13.75 -1.60
N LYS A 131 -5.29 -13.64 -0.54
CA LYS A 131 -6.47 -12.78 -0.47
C LYS A 131 -6.61 -12.13 0.90
N PHE A 132 -7.39 -11.05 0.99
CA PHE A 132 -7.77 -10.44 2.27
C PHE A 132 -9.25 -10.03 2.26
N PRO A 133 -9.94 -10.05 3.43
CA PRO A 133 -11.31 -9.60 3.52
C PRO A 133 -11.39 -8.09 3.31
N LEU A 134 -12.33 -7.63 2.49
CA LEU A 134 -12.53 -6.22 2.19
C LEU A 134 -13.17 -5.46 3.35
N LEU A 135 -14.12 -6.07 4.06
CA LEU A 135 -14.85 -5.42 5.15
C LEU A 135 -13.92 -4.93 6.27
N GLY A 136 -14.09 -3.67 6.68
CA GLY A 136 -13.24 -2.99 7.67
C GLY A 136 -11.87 -2.56 7.15
N ARG A 137 -11.55 -2.80 5.87
CA ARG A 137 -10.29 -2.34 5.25
C ARG A 137 -10.50 -1.00 4.56
N ASN A 138 -9.43 -0.22 4.50
CA ASN A 138 -9.42 1.01 3.73
C ASN A 138 -9.10 0.72 2.26
N ILE A 139 -9.98 1.16 1.36
CA ILE A 139 -9.74 1.16 -0.09
C ILE A 139 -9.35 2.57 -0.56
N THR A 140 -8.53 2.64 -1.60
CA THR A 140 -8.17 3.93 -2.21
C THR A 140 -9.25 4.33 -3.21
N VAL A 141 -9.79 5.53 -3.04
CA VAL A 141 -10.75 6.12 -3.98
C VAL A 141 -9.98 6.97 -4.99
N PRO A 142 -10.16 6.77 -6.31
CA PRO A 142 -9.41 7.53 -7.31
C PRO A 142 -9.59 9.04 -7.16
N SER A 143 -8.49 9.77 -7.33
CA SER A 143 -8.48 11.24 -7.19
C SER A 143 -9.45 11.97 -8.14
N THR A 144 -9.77 11.36 -9.28
CA THR A 144 -10.78 11.82 -10.24
C THR A 144 -12.20 11.79 -9.67
N ILE A 145 -12.46 10.92 -8.68
CA ILE A 145 -13.75 10.75 -8.01
C ILE A 145 -13.82 11.60 -6.74
N THR A 146 -12.78 11.57 -5.91
CA THR A 146 -12.73 12.30 -4.63
C THR A 146 -12.71 13.82 -4.80
N GLY A 147 -12.14 14.30 -5.92
CA GLY A 147 -11.94 15.72 -6.15
C GLY A 147 -10.93 16.34 -5.17
N THR A 148 -11.09 17.62 -4.83
CA THR A 148 -10.13 18.35 -3.98
C THR A 148 -10.40 18.25 -2.48
N LYS A 149 -11.55 17.69 -2.06
CA LYS A 149 -11.98 17.64 -0.65
C LYS A 149 -12.40 16.25 -0.15
N GLY A 150 -12.46 15.24 -1.02
CA GLY A 150 -12.84 13.88 -0.63
C GLY A 150 -11.70 13.13 0.06
N ASN A 151 -12.05 12.14 0.87
CA ASN A 151 -11.07 11.25 1.48
C ASN A 151 -10.53 10.28 0.42
N GLU A 152 -9.21 10.28 0.21
CA GLU A 152 -8.54 9.37 -0.74
C GLU A 152 -8.52 7.92 -0.24
N LYS A 153 -8.79 7.70 1.06
CA LYS A 153 -8.96 6.38 1.66
C LYS A 153 -10.26 6.33 2.43
N GLU A 154 -11.06 5.31 2.15
CA GLU A 154 -12.28 5.05 2.90
C GLU A 154 -12.39 3.60 3.33
N GLU A 155 -12.87 3.42 4.55
CA GLU A 155 -13.15 2.11 5.10
C GLU A 155 -14.37 1.48 4.40
N VAL A 156 -14.24 0.21 4.04
CA VAL A 156 -15.36 -0.60 3.57
C VAL A 156 -16.23 -0.95 4.76
N ILE A 157 -17.43 -0.36 4.80
CA ILE A 157 -18.39 -0.53 5.89
C ILE A 157 -19.44 -1.61 5.58
N ALA A 158 -19.66 -1.91 4.30
CA ALA A 158 -20.55 -2.98 3.87
C ALA A 158 -20.16 -3.54 2.49
N ILE A 159 -20.67 -4.74 2.21
CA ILE A 159 -20.57 -5.42 0.93
C ILE A 159 -21.97 -5.97 0.63
N CYS A 160 -22.48 -5.72 -0.55
CA CYS A 160 -23.79 -6.19 -1.00
C CYS A 160 -23.69 -6.87 -2.36
N ASP A 161 -24.71 -7.65 -2.72
CA ASP A 161 -24.83 -8.20 -4.07
C ASP A 161 -25.15 -7.05 -5.04
N ALA A 162 -24.44 -7.01 -6.17
CA ALA A 162 -24.68 -6.01 -7.20
C ALA A 162 -25.94 -6.32 -8.02
N GLU A 163 -26.37 -7.58 -8.11
CA GLU A 163 -27.59 -7.98 -8.84
C GLU A 163 -28.84 -7.39 -8.17
N ASP A 164 -28.82 -7.20 -6.85
CA ASP A 164 -29.91 -6.56 -6.11
C ASP A 164 -30.02 -5.05 -6.41
N LEU A 165 -28.99 -4.46 -7.02
CA LEU A 165 -28.85 -3.01 -7.19
C LEU A 165 -28.85 -2.56 -8.66
N LEU A 166 -28.51 -3.46 -9.58
CA LEU A 166 -28.24 -3.12 -10.97
C LEU A 166 -28.77 -4.19 -11.92
N ASP A 167 -29.61 -3.76 -12.86
CA ASP A 167 -30.12 -4.65 -13.92
C ASP A 167 -29.03 -5.05 -14.93
N CYS A 168 -28.04 -4.18 -15.17
CA CYS A 168 -27.00 -4.42 -16.18
C CYS A 168 -25.68 -3.72 -15.87
N CYS A 169 -24.60 -4.22 -16.46
CA CYS A 169 -23.29 -3.60 -16.38
C CYS A 169 -23.32 -2.17 -16.97
N PRO A 170 -22.88 -1.14 -16.21
CA PRO A 170 -22.92 0.24 -16.67
C PRO A 170 -22.14 0.48 -17.97
N ASN A 171 -21.08 -0.29 -18.22
CA ASN A 171 -20.21 -0.16 -19.38
C ASN A 171 -20.68 -0.97 -20.60
N CYS A 172 -20.77 -2.30 -20.48
CA CYS A 172 -21.07 -3.17 -21.63
C CYS A 172 -22.57 -3.40 -21.85
N LYS A 173 -23.43 -2.97 -20.92
CA LYS A 173 -24.90 -3.16 -20.94
C LYS A 173 -25.37 -4.62 -20.97
N GLY A 174 -24.46 -5.58 -20.80
CA GLY A 174 -24.82 -6.98 -20.55
C GLY A 174 -25.21 -7.20 -19.10
N ASP A 175 -25.74 -8.38 -18.82
CA ASP A 175 -26.16 -8.79 -17.48
C ASP A 175 -24.99 -8.69 -16.48
N VAL A 176 -25.30 -8.32 -15.24
CA VAL A 176 -24.32 -8.37 -14.15
C VAL A 176 -24.10 -9.84 -13.81
N PRO A 177 -22.85 -10.37 -13.83
CA PRO A 177 -22.61 -11.76 -13.49
C PRO A 177 -22.97 -12.07 -12.03
N PHE A 178 -23.52 -13.26 -11.80
CA PHE A 178 -23.79 -13.78 -10.46
C PHE A 178 -22.56 -13.72 -9.55
N GLY A 179 -22.76 -13.22 -8.33
CA GLY A 179 -21.71 -13.03 -7.35
C GLY A 179 -20.87 -11.77 -7.57
N THR A 180 -21.26 -10.86 -8.47
CA THR A 180 -20.67 -9.52 -8.50
C THR A 180 -21.08 -8.77 -7.24
N ILE A 181 -20.11 -8.26 -6.51
CA ILE A 181 -20.36 -7.49 -5.29
C ILE A 181 -20.32 -5.99 -5.55
N MET A 182 -20.99 -5.22 -4.70
CA MET A 182 -20.79 -3.79 -4.55
C MET A 182 -20.16 -3.50 -3.19
N VAL A 183 -19.04 -2.78 -3.22
CA VAL A 183 -18.28 -2.39 -2.04
C VAL A 183 -18.74 -1.00 -1.59
N VAL A 184 -19.14 -0.90 -0.32
CA VAL A 184 -19.77 0.29 0.25
C VAL A 184 -18.82 0.93 1.25
N THR A 185 -18.53 2.21 1.07
CA THR A 185 -17.80 3.06 2.04
C THR A 185 -18.72 4.16 2.56
N GLU A 186 -18.23 5.06 3.42
CA GLU A 186 -19.04 6.18 3.93
C GLU A 186 -19.55 7.07 2.78
N ASN A 187 -18.67 7.49 1.87
CA ASN A 187 -19.00 8.48 0.84
C ASN A 187 -19.03 7.92 -0.58
N TYR A 188 -18.60 6.68 -0.81
CA TYR A 188 -18.49 6.09 -2.14
C TYR A 188 -19.06 4.67 -2.21
N ARG A 189 -19.35 4.26 -3.44
CA ARG A 189 -19.68 2.88 -3.81
C ARG A 189 -18.75 2.47 -4.94
N LEU A 190 -18.23 1.25 -4.86
CA LEU A 190 -17.36 0.67 -5.87
C LEU A 190 -18.01 -0.61 -6.41
N LEU A 191 -18.21 -0.65 -7.72
CA LEU A 191 -18.68 -1.81 -8.45
C LEU A 191 -17.54 -2.34 -9.36
N PRO A 192 -16.87 -3.42 -8.98
CA PRO A 192 -15.98 -4.17 -9.86
C PRO A 192 -16.80 -4.99 -10.88
N THR A 193 -16.73 -4.66 -12.17
CA THR A 193 -17.44 -5.41 -13.22
C THR A 193 -16.53 -6.42 -13.91
N ASN A 194 -16.60 -7.69 -13.49
CA ASN A 194 -15.78 -8.78 -14.02
C ASN A 194 -15.99 -9.01 -15.52
N CYS A 195 -17.21 -8.77 -16.02
CA CYS A 195 -17.54 -8.95 -17.45
C CYS A 195 -16.76 -8.04 -18.40
N CYS A 196 -16.24 -6.90 -17.93
CA CYS A 196 -15.45 -5.98 -18.75
C CYS A 196 -14.18 -5.47 -18.07
N ASN A 197 -13.84 -6.08 -16.94
CA ASN A 197 -12.73 -5.73 -16.06
C ASN A 197 -12.62 -4.21 -15.78
N LYS A 198 -13.74 -3.57 -15.40
CA LYS A 198 -13.77 -2.14 -15.07
C LYS A 198 -14.17 -1.88 -13.62
N MET A 199 -13.61 -0.83 -13.05
CA MET A 199 -13.95 -0.32 -11.73
C MET A 199 -14.87 0.88 -11.86
N HIS A 200 -16.12 0.74 -11.40
CA HIS A 200 -17.11 1.81 -11.44
C HIS A 200 -17.27 2.42 -10.05
N TRP A 201 -17.02 3.72 -9.96
CA TRP A 201 -17.13 4.47 -8.72
C TRP A 201 -18.33 5.40 -8.76
N TYR A 202 -19.07 5.43 -7.66
CA TYR A 202 -20.22 6.32 -7.45
C TYR A 202 -20.05 7.06 -6.14
N ARG A 203 -20.53 8.30 -6.06
CA ARG A 203 -20.66 8.97 -4.76
C ARG A 203 -21.95 8.51 -4.11
N ALA A 204 -21.94 8.36 -2.80
CA ALA A 204 -23.14 8.02 -2.03
C ALA A 204 -24.26 9.06 -2.25
N SER A 205 -23.89 10.34 -2.43
CA SER A 205 -24.82 11.43 -2.73
C SER A 205 -25.47 11.37 -4.12
N ASP A 206 -24.87 10.64 -5.06
CA ASP A 206 -25.36 10.62 -6.44
C ASP A 206 -26.56 9.68 -6.63
N GLY A 207 -26.94 8.96 -5.56
CA GLY A 207 -28.18 8.20 -5.42
C GLY A 207 -28.29 7.00 -6.36
N PHE A 208 -28.33 5.79 -5.79
CA PHE A 208 -29.10 4.69 -6.36
C PHE A 208 -30.51 4.72 -5.75
N GLY A 209 -31.27 5.79 -6.00
CA GLY A 209 -32.64 5.97 -5.47
C GLY A 209 -32.73 6.06 -3.94
N GLU A 210 -33.44 7.07 -3.43
CA GLU A 210 -33.72 7.26 -2.00
C GLU A 210 -34.83 6.33 -1.46
N GLU A 211 -34.79 5.02 -1.76
CA GLU A 211 -35.69 4.04 -1.15
C GLU A 211 -34.89 2.88 -0.54
N TRP A 212 -34.29 3.14 0.62
CA TRP A 212 -33.63 2.12 1.44
C TRP A 212 -34.08 2.29 2.90
N ALA A 213 -35.27 1.74 3.21
CA ALA A 213 -35.81 1.54 4.56
C ALA A 213 -36.06 0.05 4.80
#